data_AF-A0A7M7GBD0-F1
#
_entry.id   AF-A0A7M7GBD0-F1
#
_cell.length_a   1.000
_cell.length_b   1.000
_cell.length_c   1.000
_cell.angle_alpha   90.00
_cell.angle_beta   90.00
_cell.angle_gamma   90.00
#
_symmetry.space_group_name_H-M   'P 1'
#
loop_
_entity.id
_entity.type
_entity.pdbx_description
1 polymer ?
#
loop_
_entity_poly.entity_id
_entity_poly.type
_entity_poly.pdbx_seq_one_letter_code
_entity_poly.pdbx_strand_id
1 'polypeptide(L)'
;MKYTTKYIFLILIAQWQMLIVLSKLRITLDQFEILTKELSLVLSACKKIEVNNIGVVTDSRTFVQPSLKAVPLININDVDHLSRVERDQNLHTFVVIPSTVEHLESTITKLERTTWWNPSALYVILDDNVARNGCKNARPFLKTAWNKDLLSSVFFCIMEHRNTEFRMYTFNPFTSRAPKSWQKMREGTNETNKNRDHSWTLFTRTFHPGRTTCGNLDFAKTGTLGGYRMKGMGLHNPPSLTIDPSKGSGGKLGGFNGIITEILLSKLNGSMTVTGITNDTRSYKFLHLVASGKYDVFLNTQYVFNKPNITTTYPHVNSGISILTRYPDNEAVYVKVLKFMNPVFILCCAVVGVITVIILEVFVGRGMIHASLEMIRVALNNSMTRFPEQGALRVYLITVFLLFMLTSSTFQSNLSSLLTSSIPRLTIDSDEELKTSGFEIYAYHGYRNAVFDDVLFTRVKMVDHWDCSEYVRKDRNVACAADRTTLLKIAFEKGLHLSKHRINTLFSAYVVRPNWPLKDRFTSMLLHLSETGLIDHWWEKVMAKYVHKWLKRTEKRTEDEKRNFTVMTLNDLDFAFYILAFGLFASALSFLIEISTRRLRVTLERREKNDFPIFPFTL
;
A
#
# COMPACT_ATOMS: atom_id res chain seq x y z
N MET A 1 6.06 -45.59 -82.56
CA MET A 1 4.94 -44.62 -82.67
C MET A 1 3.85 -44.76 -81.58
N LYS A 2 3.69 -45.90 -80.89
CA LYS A 2 2.72 -46.04 -79.76
C LYS A 2 3.18 -45.46 -78.40
N TYR A 3 4.48 -45.23 -78.20
CA TYR A 3 5.03 -44.68 -76.95
C TYR A 3 4.98 -43.15 -76.88
N THR A 4 5.11 -42.46 -78.02
CA THR A 4 5.08 -40.99 -78.11
C THR A 4 3.69 -40.40 -77.84
N THR A 5 2.63 -41.07 -78.28
CA THR A 5 1.24 -40.64 -78.04
C THR A 5 0.83 -40.73 -76.56
N LYS A 6 1.34 -41.71 -75.81
CA LYS A 6 1.10 -41.82 -74.36
C LYS A 6 1.76 -40.68 -73.57
N TYR A 7 2.97 -40.27 -73.96
CA TYR A 7 3.68 -39.16 -73.32
C TYR A 7 3.02 -37.81 -73.60
N ILE A 8 2.57 -37.56 -74.82
CA ILE A 8 1.85 -36.32 -75.16
C ILE A 8 0.53 -36.21 -74.38
N PHE A 9 -0.20 -37.32 -74.21
CA PHE A 9 -1.44 -37.33 -73.44
C PHE A 9 -1.21 -37.06 -71.94
N LEU A 10 -0.14 -37.62 -71.35
CA LEU A 10 0.25 -37.34 -69.96
C LEU A 10 0.70 -35.88 -69.76
N ILE A 11 1.44 -35.30 -70.72
CA ILE A 11 1.84 -33.89 -70.67
C ILE A 11 0.62 -32.97 -70.77
N LEU A 12 -0.35 -33.27 -71.64
CA LEU A 12 -1.58 -32.50 -71.75
C LEU A 12 -2.43 -32.58 -70.47
N ILE A 13 -2.54 -33.75 -69.84
CA ILE A 13 -3.22 -33.90 -68.54
C ILE A 13 -2.50 -33.10 -67.45
N ALA A 14 -1.17 -33.16 -67.40
CA ALA A 14 -0.39 -32.40 -66.43
C ALA A 14 -0.50 -30.88 -66.63
N GLN A 15 -0.48 -30.41 -67.89
CA GLN A 15 -0.70 -29.01 -68.24
C GLN A 15 -2.12 -28.54 -67.90
N TRP A 16 -3.13 -29.38 -68.12
CA TRP A 16 -4.52 -29.07 -67.80
C TRP A 16 -4.76 -29.04 -66.28
N GLN A 17 -4.18 -29.97 -65.54
CA GLN A 17 -4.16 -29.96 -64.06
C GLN A 17 -3.44 -28.70 -63.53
N MET A 18 -2.29 -28.33 -64.10
CA MET A 18 -1.58 -27.10 -63.74
C MET A 18 -2.41 -25.84 -64.04
N LEU A 19 -3.09 -25.77 -65.18
CA LEU A 19 -3.98 -24.66 -65.53
C LEU A 19 -5.16 -24.52 -64.55
N ILE A 20 -5.75 -25.64 -64.12
CA ILE A 20 -6.84 -25.64 -63.13
C ILE A 20 -6.34 -25.22 -61.75
N VAL A 21 -5.14 -25.66 -61.36
CA VAL A 21 -4.53 -25.25 -60.09
C VAL A 21 -4.21 -23.75 -60.12
N LEU A 22 -3.62 -23.24 -61.21
CA LEU A 22 -3.30 -21.82 -61.38
C LEU A 22 -4.55 -20.95 -61.47
N SER A 23 -5.61 -21.41 -62.15
CA SER A 23 -6.87 -20.66 -62.23
C SER A 23 -7.57 -20.60 -60.87
N LYS A 24 -7.61 -21.71 -60.12
CA LYS A 24 -8.12 -21.71 -58.74
C LYS A 24 -7.31 -20.77 -57.86
N LEU A 25 -5.98 -20.88 -57.90
CA LEU A 25 -5.09 -20.02 -57.11
C LEU A 25 -5.30 -18.53 -57.41
N ARG A 26 -5.45 -18.16 -58.69
CA ARG A 26 -5.71 -16.78 -59.11
C ARG A 26 -7.05 -16.25 -58.58
N ILE A 27 -8.13 -17.03 -58.68
CA ILE A 27 -9.44 -16.65 -58.15
C ILE A 27 -9.37 -16.46 -56.62
N THR A 28 -8.64 -17.32 -55.91
CA THR A 28 -8.46 -17.20 -54.46
C THR A 28 -7.70 -15.93 -54.06
N LEU A 29 -6.68 -15.55 -54.85
CA LEU A 29 -5.89 -14.34 -54.63
C LEU A 29 -6.71 -13.08 -54.89
N ASP A 30 -7.47 -13.03 -55.98
CA ASP A 30 -8.31 -11.89 -56.35
C ASP A 30 -9.37 -11.61 -55.27
N GLN A 31 -10.02 -12.66 -54.73
CA GLN A 31 -11.02 -12.52 -53.66
C GLN A 31 -10.41 -12.02 -52.34
N PHE A 32 -9.22 -12.51 -51.99
CA PHE A 32 -8.50 -12.07 -50.80
C PHE A 32 -8.00 -10.62 -50.92
N GLU A 33 -7.56 -10.22 -52.11
CA GLU A 33 -7.15 -8.83 -52.39
C GLU A 33 -8.33 -7.85 -52.27
N ILE A 34 -9.51 -8.21 -52.79
CA ILE A 34 -10.71 -7.38 -52.65
C ILE A 34 -11.10 -7.22 -51.17
N LEU A 35 -11.11 -8.32 -50.39
CA LEU A 35 -11.42 -8.29 -48.97
C LEU A 35 -10.46 -7.39 -48.19
N THR A 36 -9.15 -7.54 -48.42
CA THR A 36 -8.12 -6.78 -47.71
C THR A 36 -8.14 -5.30 -48.08
N LYS A 37 -8.41 -4.96 -49.35
CA LYS A 37 -8.57 -3.58 -49.81
C LYS A 37 -9.77 -2.91 -49.14
N GLU A 38 -10.93 -3.56 -49.10
CA GLU A 38 -12.12 -3.00 -48.45
C GLU A 38 -11.97 -2.89 -46.93
N LEU A 39 -11.34 -3.90 -46.30
CA LEU A 39 -11.01 -3.84 -44.89
C LEU A 39 -10.07 -2.65 -44.59
N SER A 40 -9.10 -2.37 -45.47
CA SER A 40 -8.21 -1.22 -45.33
C SER A 40 -8.97 0.12 -45.27
N LEU A 41 -10.05 0.26 -46.07
CA LEU A 41 -10.88 1.46 -46.09
C LEU A 41 -11.65 1.62 -44.77
N VAL A 42 -12.19 0.54 -44.23
CA VAL A 42 -12.90 0.58 -42.93
C VAL A 42 -11.92 0.84 -41.78
N LEU A 43 -10.76 0.19 -41.78
CA LEU A 43 -9.73 0.38 -40.77
C LEU A 43 -9.10 1.78 -40.82
N SER A 44 -8.91 2.36 -42.01
CA SER A 44 -8.48 3.75 -42.15
C SER A 44 -9.54 4.74 -41.65
N ALA A 45 -10.83 4.43 -41.81
CA ALA A 45 -11.91 5.21 -41.20
C ALA A 45 -11.94 5.08 -39.67
N CYS A 46 -11.63 3.90 -39.12
CA CYS A 46 -11.41 3.70 -37.67
C CYS A 46 -10.28 4.60 -37.14
N LYS A 47 -9.18 4.68 -37.88
CA LYS A 47 -7.99 5.48 -37.53
C LYS A 47 -8.27 6.98 -37.43
N LYS A 48 -9.25 7.51 -38.16
CA LYS A 48 -9.57 8.94 -38.11
C LYS A 48 -10.19 9.38 -36.77
N ILE A 49 -10.57 8.42 -35.92
CA ILE A 49 -11.16 8.65 -34.58
C ILE A 49 -10.09 8.49 -33.48
N GLU A 50 -9.04 7.70 -33.69
CA GLU A 50 -7.94 7.49 -32.73
C GLU A 50 -6.60 7.33 -33.50
N VAL A 51 -5.62 8.20 -33.24
CA VAL A 51 -4.35 8.32 -33.96
C VAL A 51 -3.42 7.12 -33.73
N ASN A 52 -3.78 5.93 -34.23
CA ASN A 52 -3.07 4.68 -33.92
C ASN A 52 -2.58 3.94 -35.18
N ASN A 53 -1.42 3.31 -35.07
CA ASN A 53 -0.89 2.38 -36.08
C ASN A 53 -1.61 1.03 -36.00
N ILE A 54 -1.64 0.27 -37.11
CA ILE A 54 -2.24 -1.06 -37.17
C ILE A 54 -1.13 -2.11 -37.23
N GLY A 55 -1.14 -3.05 -36.28
CA GLY A 55 -0.25 -4.20 -36.31
C GLY A 55 -0.79 -5.27 -37.26
N VAL A 56 0.03 -5.73 -38.19
CA VAL A 56 -0.29 -6.89 -39.04
C VAL A 56 0.60 -8.05 -38.64
N VAL A 57 -0.02 -9.18 -38.34
CA VAL A 57 0.67 -10.42 -37.96
C VAL A 57 0.26 -11.52 -38.95
N THR A 58 1.24 -12.00 -39.72
CA THR A 58 1.09 -13.06 -40.72
C THR A 58 2.31 -14.00 -40.68
N ASP A 59 2.23 -15.21 -41.23
CA ASP A 59 3.42 -16.09 -41.34
C ASP A 59 3.80 -16.32 -42.81
N SER A 60 2.97 -15.79 -43.70
CA SER A 60 3.10 -15.94 -45.14
C SER A 60 4.17 -14.99 -45.67
N ARG A 61 5.34 -15.53 -46.07
CA ARG A 61 6.32 -14.82 -46.92
C ARG A 61 5.70 -14.33 -48.24
N THR A 62 4.57 -14.93 -48.63
CA THR A 62 3.77 -14.57 -49.80
C THR A 62 2.76 -13.44 -49.55
N PHE A 63 2.69 -12.86 -48.34
CA PHE A 63 1.92 -11.65 -48.12
C PHE A 63 2.65 -10.48 -48.81
N VAL A 64 2.38 -10.33 -50.11
CA VAL A 64 2.79 -9.16 -50.87
C VAL A 64 2.12 -7.98 -50.16
N GLN A 65 2.92 -7.04 -49.68
CA GLN A 65 2.50 -5.75 -49.10
C GLN A 65 1.50 -4.85 -49.91
N PRO A 66 1.15 -5.04 -51.22
CA PRO A 66 0.44 -4.02 -51.98
C PRO A 66 -0.99 -3.67 -51.54
N SER A 67 -1.70 -4.55 -50.83
CA SER A 67 -3.17 -4.44 -50.70
C SER A 67 -3.66 -3.54 -49.56
N LEU A 68 -2.80 -3.19 -48.61
CA LEU A 68 -3.12 -2.38 -47.43
C LEU A 68 -2.39 -1.01 -47.41
N LYS A 69 -2.03 -0.47 -48.59
CA LYS A 69 -1.26 0.78 -48.75
C LYS A 69 -1.86 2.03 -48.09
N ALA A 70 -3.16 2.03 -47.79
CA ALA A 70 -3.86 3.18 -47.21
C ALA A 70 -3.59 3.40 -45.71
N VAL A 71 -2.95 2.45 -45.02
CA VAL A 71 -2.69 2.51 -43.58
C VAL A 71 -1.21 2.20 -43.32
N PRO A 72 -0.50 2.93 -42.44
CA PRO A 72 0.81 2.51 -41.98
C PRO A 72 0.66 1.20 -41.20
N LEU A 73 1.18 0.13 -41.79
CA LEU A 73 1.19 -1.19 -41.20
C LEU A 73 2.54 -1.42 -40.53
N ILE A 74 2.51 -1.92 -39.32
CA ILE A 74 3.68 -2.50 -38.69
C ILE A 74 3.61 -3.99 -38.94
N ASN A 75 4.52 -4.52 -39.75
CA ASN A 75 4.63 -5.96 -39.96
C ASN A 75 5.37 -6.56 -38.76
N ILE A 76 4.68 -7.36 -37.96
CA ILE A 76 5.20 -7.90 -36.69
C ILE A 76 5.89 -9.27 -36.90
N ASN A 77 6.00 -9.75 -38.14
CA ASN A 77 6.49 -11.10 -38.42
C ASN A 77 7.98 -11.32 -38.08
N ASP A 78 8.76 -10.25 -37.96
CA ASP A 78 10.16 -10.30 -37.58
C ASP A 78 10.34 -10.05 -36.08
N VAL A 79 9.68 -10.88 -35.26
CA VAL A 79 9.58 -10.74 -33.81
C VAL A 79 10.96 -10.59 -33.12
N ASP A 80 12.00 -11.18 -33.70
CA ASP A 80 13.38 -11.14 -33.18
C ASP A 80 14.07 -9.77 -33.36
N HIS A 81 13.68 -8.98 -34.37
CA HIS A 81 14.18 -7.62 -34.56
C HIS A 81 13.43 -6.55 -33.75
N LEU A 82 12.26 -6.90 -33.21
CA LEU A 82 11.26 -5.94 -32.73
C LEU A 82 11.30 -5.71 -31.21
N SER A 83 12.14 -6.43 -30.47
CA SER A 83 12.36 -6.20 -29.03
C SER A 83 13.12 -4.89 -28.72
N ARG A 84 13.55 -4.13 -29.74
CA ARG A 84 14.35 -2.89 -29.62
C ARG A 84 13.58 -1.59 -29.88
N VAL A 85 12.30 -1.64 -30.28
CA VAL A 85 11.51 -0.44 -30.60
C VAL A 85 10.86 0.12 -29.33
N GLU A 86 10.96 1.44 -29.13
CA GLU A 86 10.46 2.18 -27.95
C GLU A 86 8.95 2.01 -27.70
N ARG A 87 8.58 2.06 -26.41
CA ARG A 87 7.23 1.80 -25.85
C ARG A 87 6.11 2.78 -26.26
N ASP A 88 6.40 3.81 -27.03
CA ASP A 88 5.50 4.98 -27.13
C ASP A 88 4.31 4.82 -28.10
N GLN A 89 4.15 3.67 -28.76
CA GLN A 89 3.02 3.42 -29.65
C GLN A 89 2.25 2.16 -29.24
N ASN A 90 1.22 2.34 -28.42
CA ASN A 90 0.25 1.30 -28.14
C ASN A 90 -0.57 1.02 -29.40
N LEU A 91 -0.55 -0.22 -29.87
CA LEU A 91 -1.41 -0.65 -30.98
C LEU A 91 -2.79 -0.99 -30.43
N HIS A 92 -3.84 -0.39 -31.01
CA HIS A 92 -5.23 -0.60 -30.62
C HIS A 92 -5.99 -1.50 -31.60
N THR A 93 -5.35 -1.92 -32.69
CA THR A 93 -5.93 -2.85 -33.67
C THR A 93 -4.85 -3.76 -34.23
N PHE A 94 -5.15 -5.06 -34.26
CA PHE A 94 -4.33 -6.10 -34.85
C PHE A 94 -5.09 -6.80 -35.97
N VAL A 95 -4.45 -6.97 -37.11
CA VAL A 95 -4.92 -7.85 -38.19
C VAL A 95 -4.10 -9.12 -38.15
N VAL A 96 -4.73 -10.24 -37.82
CA VAL A 96 -4.09 -11.55 -37.70
C VAL A 96 -4.57 -12.44 -38.83
N ILE A 97 -3.62 -12.99 -39.59
CA ILE A 97 -3.91 -13.81 -40.78
C ILE A 97 -3.42 -15.24 -40.55
N PRO A 98 -4.13 -16.06 -39.76
CA PRO A 98 -3.73 -17.43 -39.48
C PRO A 98 -4.15 -18.40 -40.59
N SER A 99 -3.41 -19.50 -40.68
CA SER A 99 -3.70 -20.60 -41.61
C SER A 99 -4.53 -21.72 -41.03
N THR A 100 -4.41 -21.90 -39.71
CA THR A 100 -5.08 -22.91 -38.89
C THR A 100 -5.34 -22.35 -37.51
N VAL A 101 -6.15 -23.05 -36.72
CA VAL A 101 -6.48 -22.64 -35.35
C VAL A 101 -5.24 -22.68 -34.46
N GLU A 102 -4.41 -23.71 -34.62
CA GLU A 102 -3.14 -23.90 -33.92
C GLU A 102 -2.16 -22.77 -34.28
N HIS A 103 -2.19 -22.33 -35.54
CA HIS A 103 -1.39 -21.20 -35.97
C HIS A 103 -1.87 -19.89 -35.35
N LEU A 104 -3.19 -19.63 -35.28
CA LEU A 104 -3.70 -18.46 -34.55
C LEU A 104 -3.20 -18.47 -33.09
N GLU A 105 -3.27 -19.64 -32.44
CA GLU A 105 -2.85 -19.77 -31.05
C GLU A 105 -1.37 -19.47 -30.85
N SER A 106 -0.51 -20.04 -31.70
CA SER A 106 0.94 -19.77 -31.72
C SER A 106 1.23 -18.29 -31.94
N THR A 107 0.54 -17.66 -32.90
CA THR A 107 0.73 -16.25 -33.24
C THR A 107 0.33 -15.31 -32.11
N ILE A 108 -0.80 -15.56 -31.45
CA ILE A 108 -1.21 -14.81 -30.26
C ILE A 108 -0.17 -15.00 -29.14
N THR A 109 0.28 -16.23 -28.90
CA THR A 109 1.27 -16.54 -27.85
C THR A 109 2.63 -15.85 -28.13
N LYS A 110 3.01 -15.69 -29.40
CA LYS A 110 4.18 -14.88 -29.78
C LYS A 110 3.94 -13.40 -29.49
N LEU A 111 2.77 -12.88 -29.86
CA LEU A 111 2.40 -11.47 -29.64
C LEU A 111 2.37 -11.13 -28.14
N GLU A 112 1.88 -12.03 -27.28
CA GLU A 112 1.87 -11.88 -25.81
C GLU A 112 3.26 -11.62 -25.21
N ARG A 113 4.34 -12.05 -25.88
CA ARG A 113 5.73 -11.85 -25.44
C ARG A 113 6.32 -10.53 -25.92
N THR A 114 5.61 -9.79 -26.76
CA THR A 114 6.08 -8.51 -27.34
C THR A 114 5.66 -7.32 -26.50
N THR A 115 6.34 -6.18 -26.70
CA THR A 115 5.99 -4.90 -26.07
C THR A 115 4.68 -4.31 -26.58
N TRP A 116 4.19 -4.76 -27.75
CA TRP A 116 2.92 -4.31 -28.32
C TRP A 116 1.71 -5.10 -27.86
N TRP A 117 1.89 -6.14 -27.02
CA TRP A 117 0.77 -6.91 -26.51
C TRP A 117 -0.29 -6.01 -25.88
N ASN A 118 -1.48 -6.00 -26.46
CA ASN A 118 -2.61 -5.25 -25.95
C ASN A 118 -3.88 -6.12 -26.01
N PRO A 119 -4.31 -6.74 -24.89
CA PRO A 119 -5.47 -7.62 -24.87
C PRO A 119 -6.80 -6.86 -25.09
N SER A 120 -6.82 -5.55 -24.85
CA SER A 120 -8.01 -4.69 -25.05
C SER A 120 -8.10 -4.14 -26.48
N ALA A 121 -7.15 -4.46 -27.37
CA ALA A 121 -7.20 -4.07 -28.78
C ALA A 121 -8.27 -4.81 -29.58
N LEU A 122 -8.63 -4.27 -30.74
CA LEU A 122 -9.47 -4.95 -31.72
C LEU A 122 -8.65 -5.95 -32.54
N TYR A 123 -8.98 -7.24 -32.46
CA TYR A 123 -8.35 -8.31 -33.23
C TYR A 123 -9.22 -8.69 -34.42
N VAL A 124 -8.75 -8.37 -35.62
CA VAL A 124 -9.38 -8.72 -36.89
C VAL A 124 -8.70 -9.97 -37.43
N ILE A 125 -9.44 -11.07 -37.52
CA ILE A 125 -8.94 -12.38 -37.94
C ILE A 125 -9.37 -12.65 -39.38
N LEU A 126 -8.41 -12.98 -40.24
CA LEU A 126 -8.62 -13.33 -41.64
C LEU A 126 -8.04 -14.74 -41.88
N ASP A 127 -8.88 -15.71 -42.21
CA ASP A 127 -8.40 -17.05 -42.60
C ASP A 127 -7.60 -16.94 -43.91
N ASP A 128 -6.38 -17.46 -43.99
CA ASP A 128 -5.62 -17.45 -45.26
C ASP A 128 -6.20 -18.42 -46.30
N ASN A 129 -7.02 -19.38 -45.86
CA ASN A 129 -7.67 -20.40 -46.67
C ASN A 129 -9.15 -20.05 -46.94
N VAL A 130 -9.48 -18.75 -47.05
CA VAL A 130 -10.86 -18.26 -47.27
C VAL A 130 -11.60 -19.05 -48.34
N ALA A 131 -10.92 -19.36 -49.45
CA ALA A 131 -11.54 -20.00 -50.60
C ALA A 131 -11.87 -21.49 -50.41
N ARG A 132 -11.22 -22.19 -49.47
CA ARG A 132 -11.52 -23.61 -49.18
C ARG A 132 -12.51 -23.77 -48.04
N ASN A 133 -12.38 -22.93 -47.01
CA ASN A 133 -13.11 -23.09 -45.76
C ASN A 133 -14.31 -22.14 -45.64
N GLY A 134 -14.34 -21.07 -46.44
CA GLY A 134 -15.37 -20.03 -46.39
C GLY A 134 -15.53 -19.49 -44.97
N CYS A 135 -16.78 -19.41 -44.52
CA CYS A 135 -17.12 -18.96 -43.17
C CYS A 135 -17.21 -20.06 -42.10
N LYS A 136 -16.84 -21.31 -42.42
CA LYS A 136 -16.99 -22.45 -41.49
C LYS A 136 -16.07 -22.33 -40.27
N ASN A 137 -14.90 -21.72 -40.43
CA ASN A 137 -13.89 -21.60 -39.37
C ASN A 137 -14.13 -20.43 -38.40
N ALA A 138 -15.15 -19.59 -38.62
CA ALA A 138 -15.40 -18.42 -37.77
C ALA A 138 -15.53 -18.79 -36.29
N ARG A 139 -16.26 -19.87 -35.98
CA ARG A 139 -16.47 -20.33 -34.60
C ARG A 139 -15.18 -20.82 -33.93
N PRO A 140 -14.40 -21.78 -34.49
CA PRO A 140 -13.18 -22.26 -33.84
C PRO A 140 -12.10 -21.18 -33.68
N PHE A 141 -11.93 -20.27 -34.64
CA PHE A 141 -11.00 -19.15 -34.50
C PHE A 141 -11.41 -18.19 -33.38
N LEU A 142 -12.67 -17.75 -33.36
CA LEU A 142 -13.17 -16.85 -32.31
C LEU A 142 -13.19 -17.50 -30.93
N LYS A 143 -13.43 -18.82 -30.85
CA LYS A 143 -13.33 -19.56 -29.59
C LYS A 143 -11.89 -19.61 -29.08
N THR A 144 -10.92 -19.77 -29.99
CA THR A 144 -9.50 -19.76 -29.65
C THR A 144 -9.04 -18.37 -29.20
N ALA A 145 -9.50 -17.31 -29.87
CA ALA A 145 -9.27 -15.94 -29.42
C ALA A 145 -9.83 -15.69 -28.00
N TRP A 146 -11.05 -16.16 -27.72
CA TRP A 146 -11.63 -16.10 -26.38
C TRP A 146 -10.84 -16.87 -25.33
N ASN A 147 -10.32 -18.05 -25.68
CA ASN A 147 -9.49 -18.84 -24.76
C ASN A 147 -8.17 -18.15 -24.41
N LYS A 148 -7.74 -17.16 -25.21
CA LYS A 148 -6.61 -16.26 -24.94
C LYS A 148 -7.06 -14.89 -24.41
N ASP A 149 -8.27 -14.79 -23.88
CA ASP A 149 -8.87 -13.58 -23.31
C ASP A 149 -9.03 -12.39 -24.26
N LEU A 150 -8.99 -12.63 -25.58
CA LEU A 150 -9.22 -11.59 -26.57
C LEU A 150 -10.73 -11.39 -26.75
N LEU A 151 -11.30 -10.44 -26.00
CA LEU A 151 -12.74 -10.18 -26.02
C LEU A 151 -13.18 -9.46 -27.30
N SER A 152 -12.40 -8.49 -27.77
CA SER A 152 -12.68 -7.68 -28.95
C SER A 152 -12.12 -8.33 -30.21
N SER A 153 -12.67 -9.48 -30.59
CA SER A 153 -12.27 -10.19 -31.82
C SER A 153 -13.39 -10.26 -32.85
N VAL A 154 -13.02 -10.07 -34.12
CA VAL A 154 -13.90 -10.16 -35.28
C VAL A 154 -13.25 -11.03 -36.35
N PHE A 155 -14.00 -12.00 -36.86
CA PHE A 155 -13.56 -12.89 -37.94
C PHE A 155 -14.24 -12.50 -39.25
N PHE A 156 -13.45 -12.35 -40.31
CA PHE A 156 -13.94 -12.00 -41.65
C PHE A 156 -13.82 -13.19 -42.60
N CYS A 157 -14.83 -13.38 -43.44
CA CYS A 157 -14.84 -14.42 -44.47
C CYS A 157 -15.77 -14.06 -45.62
N ILE A 158 -15.68 -14.84 -46.70
CA ILE A 158 -16.48 -14.71 -47.92
C ILE A 158 -17.39 -15.93 -48.02
N MET A 159 -18.67 -15.71 -48.32
CA MET A 159 -19.56 -16.81 -48.73
C MET A 159 -19.64 -16.89 -50.25
N GLU A 160 -19.49 -18.09 -50.80
CA GLU A 160 -19.40 -18.35 -52.24
C GLU A 160 -20.76 -18.58 -52.92
N HIS A 161 -21.87 -18.62 -52.17
CA HIS A 161 -23.19 -18.89 -52.75
C HIS A 161 -23.81 -17.64 -53.41
N ARG A 162 -23.65 -17.57 -54.74
CA ARG A 162 -24.38 -16.75 -55.74
C ARG A 162 -24.15 -15.25 -55.78
N ASN A 163 -23.67 -14.61 -54.73
CA ASN A 163 -23.10 -13.26 -54.75
C ASN A 163 -21.98 -13.27 -53.70
N THR A 164 -20.78 -12.79 -54.03
CA THR A 164 -19.65 -12.69 -53.09
C THR A 164 -20.02 -11.80 -51.90
N GLU A 165 -20.68 -12.37 -50.90
CA GLU A 165 -21.12 -11.70 -49.69
C GLU A 165 -20.02 -11.82 -48.64
N PHE A 166 -19.47 -10.67 -48.26
CA PHE A 166 -18.56 -10.58 -47.13
C PHE A 166 -19.36 -10.70 -45.83
N ARG A 167 -18.93 -11.58 -44.93
CA ARG A 167 -19.52 -11.73 -43.60
C ARG A 167 -18.49 -11.53 -42.51
N MET A 168 -18.95 -10.92 -41.43
CA MET A 168 -18.22 -10.74 -40.20
C MET A 168 -18.89 -11.55 -39.10
N TYR A 169 -18.06 -12.15 -38.26
CA TYR A 169 -18.48 -12.89 -37.09
C TYR A 169 -17.82 -12.31 -35.86
N THR A 170 -18.56 -12.24 -34.76
CA THR A 170 -18.01 -11.92 -33.45
C THR A 170 -18.78 -12.71 -32.41
N PHE A 171 -18.34 -12.68 -31.16
CA PHE A 171 -18.99 -13.39 -30.07
C PHE A 171 -19.21 -12.48 -28.87
N ASN A 172 -20.19 -12.84 -28.04
CA ASN A 172 -20.34 -12.31 -26.70
C ASN A 172 -20.31 -13.50 -25.72
N PRO A 173 -19.30 -13.60 -24.85
CA PRO A 173 -19.17 -14.73 -23.92
C PRO A 173 -20.10 -14.60 -22.71
N PHE A 174 -20.70 -13.43 -22.48
CA PHE A 174 -21.46 -13.12 -21.27
C PHE A 174 -22.97 -13.14 -21.49
N THR A 175 -23.44 -12.64 -22.64
CA THR A 175 -24.88 -12.53 -22.92
C THR A 175 -25.20 -12.81 -24.38
N SER A 176 -26.47 -13.08 -24.67
CA SER A 176 -26.99 -13.11 -26.05
C SER A 176 -27.35 -11.73 -26.60
N ARG A 177 -26.88 -10.64 -25.99
CA ARG A 177 -27.17 -9.27 -26.40
C ARG A 177 -26.08 -8.74 -27.33
N ALA A 178 -26.51 -8.16 -28.45
CA ALA A 178 -25.69 -7.41 -29.39
C ALA A 178 -26.53 -6.24 -29.97
N PRO A 179 -25.91 -5.23 -30.59
CA PRO A 179 -26.62 -4.21 -31.36
C PRO A 179 -27.52 -4.82 -32.45
N LYS A 180 -28.61 -4.15 -32.82
CA LYS A 180 -29.62 -4.67 -33.79
C LYS A 180 -29.02 -5.09 -35.14
N SER A 181 -27.88 -4.53 -35.52
CA SER A 181 -27.16 -4.84 -36.76
C SER A 181 -26.47 -6.21 -36.74
N TRP A 182 -26.28 -6.81 -35.57
CA TRP A 182 -25.71 -8.14 -35.39
C TRP A 182 -26.82 -9.17 -35.19
N GLN A 183 -26.79 -10.23 -35.99
CA GLN A 183 -27.77 -11.32 -35.94
C GLN A 183 -27.19 -12.49 -35.16
N LYS A 184 -27.95 -13.03 -34.20
CA LYS A 184 -27.55 -14.25 -33.48
C LYS A 184 -27.55 -15.43 -34.45
N MET A 185 -26.44 -16.17 -34.49
CA MET A 185 -26.38 -17.42 -35.25
C MET A 185 -27.21 -18.50 -34.53
N ARG A 186 -28.01 -19.25 -35.29
CA ARG A 186 -28.74 -20.42 -34.75
C ARG A 186 -27.71 -21.48 -34.36
N GLU A 187 -27.72 -21.89 -33.10
CA GLU A 187 -26.91 -23.01 -32.61
C GLU A 187 -27.34 -24.28 -33.37
N GLY A 188 -26.35 -25.04 -33.87
CA GLY A 188 -26.62 -26.33 -34.50
C GLY A 188 -27.22 -27.31 -33.50
N THR A 189 -28.18 -28.12 -33.95
CA THR A 189 -29.01 -29.06 -33.18
C THR A 189 -28.27 -30.16 -32.39
N ASN A 190 -26.93 -30.18 -32.36
CA ASN A 190 -26.13 -31.23 -31.75
C ASN A 190 -25.38 -30.81 -30.47
N GLU A 191 -25.74 -29.68 -29.84
CA GLU A 191 -25.18 -29.26 -28.54
C GLU A 191 -26.19 -29.48 -27.40
N THR A 192 -26.76 -30.67 -27.34
CA THR A 192 -27.41 -31.21 -26.15
C THR A 192 -26.36 -31.74 -25.18
N ASN A 193 -25.54 -30.87 -24.58
CA ASN A 193 -24.79 -31.25 -23.38
C ASN A 193 -24.79 -30.13 -22.34
N LYS A 194 -25.85 -30.20 -21.50
CA LYS A 194 -25.81 -30.20 -20.03
C LYS A 194 -24.46 -29.90 -19.37
N ASN A 195 -23.96 -28.69 -19.51
CA ASN A 195 -23.32 -28.03 -18.38
C ASN A 195 -23.87 -26.61 -18.33
N ARG A 196 -24.40 -26.23 -17.17
CA ARG A 196 -25.02 -24.92 -16.89
C ARG A 196 -23.99 -23.77 -16.91
N ASP A 197 -22.89 -23.91 -17.64
CA ASP A 197 -21.80 -22.95 -17.73
C ASP A 197 -21.92 -22.15 -19.03
N HIS A 198 -22.52 -20.97 -18.87
CA HIS A 198 -22.38 -19.73 -19.64
C HIS A 198 -22.67 -19.76 -21.15
N SER A 199 -23.62 -18.93 -21.58
CA SER A 199 -24.03 -18.79 -22.98
C SER A 199 -23.00 -18.00 -23.80
N TRP A 200 -21.95 -18.66 -24.29
CA TRP A 200 -21.10 -18.11 -25.34
C TRP A 200 -21.91 -18.00 -26.63
N THR A 201 -22.25 -16.78 -27.06
CA THR A 201 -23.13 -16.55 -28.21
C THR A 201 -22.36 -16.02 -29.41
N LEU A 202 -22.53 -16.66 -30.57
CA LEU A 202 -21.96 -16.21 -31.85
C LEU A 202 -22.95 -15.29 -32.59
N PHE A 203 -22.42 -14.20 -33.14
CA PHE A 203 -23.15 -13.24 -33.95
C PHE A 203 -22.53 -13.15 -35.33
N THR A 204 -23.39 -12.93 -36.32
CA THR A 204 -23.02 -12.70 -37.72
C THR A 204 -23.58 -11.36 -38.19
N ARG A 205 -22.86 -10.74 -39.12
CA ARG A 205 -23.32 -9.54 -39.83
C ARG A 205 -22.77 -9.56 -41.25
N THR A 206 -23.58 -9.15 -42.20
CA THR A 206 -23.15 -8.90 -43.59
C THR A 206 -22.30 -7.62 -43.65
N PHE A 207 -21.07 -7.74 -44.12
CA PHE A 207 -20.17 -6.62 -44.34
C PHE A 207 -20.53 -5.93 -45.65
N HIS A 208 -20.84 -4.64 -45.54
CA HIS A 208 -21.16 -3.81 -46.69
C HIS A 208 -20.01 -2.81 -46.89
N PRO A 209 -19.24 -2.94 -47.99
CA PRO A 209 -18.24 -1.95 -48.39
C PRO A 209 -18.80 -0.52 -48.36
N GLY A 210 -18.06 0.43 -47.79
CA GLY A 210 -18.45 1.85 -47.70
C GLY A 210 -19.57 2.22 -46.71
N ARG A 211 -20.39 1.27 -46.25
CA ARG A 211 -21.45 1.51 -45.22
C ARG A 211 -21.05 1.05 -43.81
N THR A 212 -20.06 0.17 -43.71
CA THR A 212 -19.61 -0.36 -42.42
C THR A 212 -18.67 0.64 -41.73
N THR A 213 -19.11 1.27 -40.64
CA THR A 213 -18.30 2.17 -39.80
C THR A 213 -17.50 1.43 -38.72
N CYS A 214 -16.58 2.11 -38.04
CA CYS A 214 -15.78 1.50 -36.98
C CYS A 214 -16.61 0.96 -35.80
N GLY A 215 -17.60 1.74 -35.34
CA GLY A 215 -18.53 1.32 -34.28
C GLY A 215 -19.42 0.13 -34.63
N ASN A 216 -19.33 -0.37 -35.88
CA ASN A 216 -19.97 -1.60 -36.30
C ASN A 216 -19.11 -2.85 -36.07
N LEU A 217 -17.79 -2.70 -35.93
CA LEU A 217 -16.84 -3.80 -35.81
C LEU A 217 -16.77 -4.35 -34.39
N ASP A 218 -16.67 -3.46 -33.41
CA ASP A 218 -16.64 -3.84 -32.00
C ASP A 218 -17.75 -3.14 -31.23
N PHE A 219 -18.33 -3.84 -30.26
CA PHE A 219 -19.37 -3.29 -29.39
C PHE A 219 -19.10 -3.69 -27.94
N ALA A 220 -19.61 -2.89 -27.01
CA ALA A 220 -19.41 -3.14 -25.59
C ALA A 220 -20.08 -4.45 -25.13
N LYS A 221 -19.28 -5.50 -24.90
CA LYS A 221 -19.74 -6.83 -24.44
C LYS A 221 -19.84 -6.93 -22.91
N THR A 222 -19.12 -6.09 -22.18
CA THR A 222 -18.99 -6.13 -20.71
C THR A 222 -20.04 -5.31 -19.96
N GLY A 223 -21.01 -4.72 -20.66
CA GLY A 223 -22.03 -3.86 -20.04
C GLY A 223 -22.93 -4.59 -19.03
N THR A 224 -23.24 -5.86 -19.31
CA THR A 224 -23.92 -6.79 -18.39
C THR A 224 -23.35 -8.18 -18.58
N LEU A 225 -23.31 -8.94 -17.49
CA LEU A 225 -22.68 -10.25 -17.42
C LEU A 225 -23.67 -11.42 -17.54
N GLY A 226 -24.98 -11.17 -17.54
CA GLY A 226 -26.00 -12.20 -17.75
C GLY A 226 -25.93 -13.41 -16.80
N GLY A 227 -25.44 -13.21 -15.57
CA GLY A 227 -25.21 -14.28 -14.60
C GLY A 227 -23.85 -14.98 -14.71
N TYR A 228 -22.94 -14.52 -15.57
CA TYR A 228 -21.57 -15.04 -15.68
C TYR A 228 -20.90 -15.13 -14.30
N ARG A 229 -20.24 -16.26 -14.04
CA ARG A 229 -19.69 -16.62 -12.74
C ARG A 229 -18.18 -16.40 -12.73
N MET A 230 -17.75 -15.37 -12.02
CA MET A 230 -16.33 -15.07 -11.81
C MET A 230 -15.74 -15.92 -10.70
N LYS A 231 -14.44 -16.22 -10.79
CA LYS A 231 -13.69 -16.93 -9.76
C LYS A 231 -12.96 -15.93 -8.88
N GLY A 232 -13.49 -15.68 -7.69
CA GLY A 232 -12.87 -14.84 -6.68
C GLY A 232 -12.06 -15.66 -5.66
N MET A 233 -11.01 -15.05 -5.13
CA MET A 233 -10.29 -15.55 -3.97
C MET A 233 -10.16 -14.43 -2.95
N GLY A 234 -10.26 -14.77 -1.66
CA GLY A 234 -10.06 -13.79 -0.61
C GLY A 234 -9.57 -14.41 0.69
N LEU A 235 -8.72 -13.68 1.39
CA LEU A 235 -8.32 -13.92 2.77
C LEU A 235 -9.34 -13.30 3.72
N HIS A 236 -9.90 -14.11 4.61
CA HIS A 236 -10.77 -13.64 5.68
C HIS A 236 -9.97 -12.72 6.61
N ASN A 237 -10.24 -11.41 6.56
CA ASN A 237 -9.55 -10.40 7.37
C ASN A 237 -10.52 -9.25 7.74
N PRO A 238 -11.35 -9.41 8.78
CA PRO A 238 -12.23 -8.34 9.25
C PRO A 238 -11.42 -7.16 9.82
N PRO A 239 -11.78 -5.90 9.49
CA PRO A 239 -13.05 -5.49 8.86
C PRO A 239 -13.01 -5.37 7.34
N SER A 240 -11.83 -5.54 6.72
CA SER A 240 -11.64 -5.34 5.28
C SER A 240 -12.39 -6.35 4.42
N LEU A 241 -12.38 -7.63 4.79
CA LEU A 241 -13.11 -8.68 4.08
C LEU A 241 -13.56 -9.76 5.05
N THR A 242 -14.85 -10.07 5.06
CA THR A 242 -15.39 -11.25 5.75
C THR A 242 -16.01 -12.19 4.75
N ILE A 243 -15.65 -13.45 4.85
CA ILE A 243 -16.17 -14.53 4.02
C ILE A 243 -16.86 -15.49 4.97
N ASP A 244 -18.15 -15.74 4.75
CA ASP A 244 -18.94 -16.70 5.52
C ASP A 244 -18.86 -18.09 4.84
N PRO A 245 -18.08 -19.04 5.41
CA PRO A 245 -17.92 -20.36 4.82
C PRO A 245 -19.18 -21.23 4.94
N SER A 246 -20.11 -20.89 5.85
CA SER A 246 -21.30 -21.70 6.14
C SER A 246 -22.35 -21.69 5.01
N LYS A 247 -22.23 -20.75 4.06
CA LYS A 247 -23.17 -20.57 2.94
C LYS A 247 -22.68 -21.15 1.60
N GLY A 248 -21.68 -22.03 1.63
CA GLY A 248 -21.16 -22.72 0.43
C GLY A 248 -20.43 -21.80 -0.55
N SER A 249 -20.21 -22.25 -1.79
CA SER A 249 -19.40 -21.57 -2.81
C SER A 249 -19.94 -20.21 -3.30
N GLY A 250 -21.13 -19.81 -2.85
CA GLY A 250 -21.73 -18.48 -3.05
C GLY A 250 -21.75 -17.62 -1.78
N GLY A 251 -20.84 -17.89 -0.84
CA GLY A 251 -20.79 -17.27 0.49
C GLY A 251 -20.97 -15.74 0.43
N LYS A 252 -21.84 -15.23 1.32
CA LYS A 252 -22.11 -13.79 1.43
C LYS A 252 -20.82 -13.06 1.76
N LEU A 253 -20.47 -12.07 0.96
CA LEU A 253 -19.29 -11.27 1.19
C LEU A 253 -19.66 -10.12 2.13
N GLY A 254 -18.83 -9.91 3.14
CA GLY A 254 -18.97 -8.79 4.05
C GLY A 254 -17.65 -8.08 4.26
N GLY A 255 -17.64 -7.13 5.20
CA GLY A 255 -16.55 -6.18 5.31
C GLY A 255 -16.54 -5.22 4.13
N PHE A 256 -15.59 -4.30 4.16
CA PHE A 256 -15.52 -3.21 3.19
C PHE A 256 -15.38 -3.70 1.74
N ASN A 257 -14.36 -4.53 1.45
CA ASN A 257 -14.12 -5.05 0.10
C ASN A 257 -15.25 -5.99 -0.37
N GLY A 258 -15.86 -6.72 0.56
CA GLY A 258 -16.98 -7.60 0.26
C GLY A 258 -18.21 -6.82 -0.23
N ILE A 259 -18.57 -5.75 0.48
CA ILE A 259 -19.70 -4.89 0.12
C ILE A 259 -19.47 -4.22 -1.25
N ILE A 260 -18.28 -3.67 -1.48
CA ILE A 260 -17.95 -3.06 -2.78
C ILE A 260 -18.04 -4.10 -3.90
N THR A 261 -17.56 -5.31 -3.67
CA THR A 261 -17.66 -6.42 -4.63
C THR A 261 -19.12 -6.77 -4.91
N GLU A 262 -19.98 -6.88 -3.89
CA GLU A 262 -21.41 -7.17 -4.07
C GLU A 262 -22.12 -6.07 -4.88
N ILE A 263 -21.79 -4.80 -4.67
CA ILE A 263 -22.33 -3.68 -5.45
C ILE A 263 -21.94 -3.80 -6.93
N LEU A 264 -20.66 -4.09 -7.20
CA LEU A 264 -20.17 -4.28 -8.57
C LEU A 264 -20.87 -5.47 -9.26
N LEU A 265 -21.00 -6.60 -8.57
CA LEU A 265 -21.65 -7.81 -9.07
C LEU A 265 -23.12 -7.57 -9.38
N SER A 266 -23.84 -6.93 -8.46
CA SER A 266 -25.26 -6.57 -8.63
C SER A 266 -25.46 -5.67 -9.85
N LYS A 267 -24.64 -4.61 -9.98
CA LYS A 267 -24.75 -3.65 -11.09
C LYS A 267 -24.40 -4.27 -12.44
N LEU A 268 -23.51 -5.26 -12.48
CA LEU A 268 -23.15 -5.99 -13.69
C LEU A 268 -24.10 -7.14 -14.01
N ASN A 269 -25.02 -7.52 -13.12
CA ASN A 269 -25.77 -8.77 -13.18
C ASN A 269 -24.83 -9.98 -13.33
N GLY A 270 -23.77 -10.02 -12.52
CA GLY A 270 -22.79 -11.10 -12.46
C GLY A 270 -22.89 -11.88 -11.15
N SER A 271 -22.36 -13.10 -11.15
CA SER A 271 -22.18 -13.90 -9.93
C SER A 271 -20.69 -14.16 -9.68
N MET A 272 -20.32 -14.49 -8.44
CA MET A 272 -18.93 -14.83 -8.12
C MET A 272 -18.91 -16.05 -7.21
N THR A 273 -18.06 -17.02 -7.53
CA THR A 273 -17.68 -18.09 -6.62
C THR A 273 -16.41 -17.71 -5.90
N VAL A 274 -16.46 -17.66 -4.57
CA VAL A 274 -15.35 -17.18 -3.75
C VAL A 274 -14.72 -18.33 -3.00
N THR A 275 -13.42 -18.52 -3.19
CA THR A 275 -12.60 -19.39 -2.32
C THR A 275 -12.05 -18.56 -1.17
N GLY A 276 -12.57 -18.80 0.03
CA GLY A 276 -12.11 -18.16 1.26
C GLY A 276 -10.91 -18.86 1.86
N ILE A 277 -9.89 -18.10 2.23
CA ILE A 277 -8.72 -18.56 2.98
C ILE A 277 -8.89 -18.08 4.42
N THR A 278 -8.89 -18.99 5.38
CA THR A 278 -9.05 -18.69 6.82
C THR A 278 -7.80 -18.96 7.64
N ASN A 279 -6.93 -19.89 7.21
CA ASN A 279 -5.86 -20.44 8.05
C ASN A 279 -4.45 -19.92 7.72
N ASP A 280 -4.27 -19.12 6.67
CA ASP A 280 -2.96 -18.57 6.30
C ASP A 280 -3.05 -17.05 6.14
N THR A 281 -2.17 -16.33 6.82
CA THR A 281 -2.09 -14.86 6.80
C THR A 281 -1.25 -14.30 5.66
N ARG A 282 -0.55 -15.16 4.91
CA ARG A 282 0.44 -14.75 3.93
C ARG A 282 -0.20 -14.49 2.56
N SER A 283 -0.74 -13.28 2.39
CA SER A 283 -1.38 -12.85 1.13
C SER A 283 -0.54 -13.09 -0.12
N TYR A 284 0.78 -12.88 -0.04
CA TYR A 284 1.70 -13.04 -1.19
C TYR A 284 1.70 -14.48 -1.76
N LYS A 285 1.43 -15.49 -0.91
CA LYS A 285 1.36 -16.88 -1.33
C LYS A 285 0.19 -17.16 -2.27
N PHE A 286 -0.81 -16.30 -2.31
CA PHE A 286 -2.01 -16.52 -3.12
C PHE A 286 -2.02 -15.71 -4.41
N LEU A 287 -1.19 -14.67 -4.50
CA LEU A 287 -1.11 -13.81 -5.67
C LEU A 287 -0.69 -14.57 -6.94
N HIS A 288 0.18 -15.59 -6.82
CA HIS A 288 0.59 -16.42 -7.96
C HIS A 288 -0.57 -17.21 -8.57
N LEU A 289 -1.59 -17.58 -7.78
CA LEU A 289 -2.77 -18.30 -8.28
C LEU A 289 -3.62 -17.40 -9.16
N VAL A 290 -3.68 -16.11 -8.85
CA VAL A 290 -4.34 -15.10 -9.68
C VAL A 290 -3.49 -14.80 -10.92
N ALA A 291 -2.18 -14.65 -10.75
CA ALA A 291 -1.25 -14.46 -11.88
C ALA A 291 -1.32 -15.62 -12.90
N SER A 292 -1.49 -16.85 -12.44
CA SER A 292 -1.64 -18.05 -13.29
C SER A 292 -3.01 -18.19 -13.97
N GLY A 293 -3.97 -17.31 -13.66
CA GLY A 293 -5.33 -17.37 -14.21
C GLY A 293 -6.25 -18.41 -13.56
N LYS A 294 -5.84 -19.09 -12.48
CA LYS A 294 -6.71 -20.01 -11.72
C LYS A 294 -7.91 -19.28 -11.11
N TYR A 295 -7.70 -18.03 -10.70
CA TYR A 295 -8.72 -17.12 -10.18
C TYR A 295 -8.69 -15.82 -10.98
N ASP A 296 -9.85 -15.19 -11.15
CA ASP A 296 -10.00 -13.94 -11.90
C ASP A 296 -9.56 -12.73 -11.06
N VAL A 297 -9.93 -12.73 -9.77
CA VAL A 297 -9.73 -11.58 -8.86
C VAL A 297 -9.39 -12.00 -7.44
N PHE A 298 -8.49 -11.25 -6.82
CA PHE A 298 -8.20 -11.27 -5.39
C PHE A 298 -8.95 -10.14 -4.68
N LEU A 299 -9.86 -10.51 -3.79
CA LEU A 299 -10.79 -9.60 -3.12
C LEU A 299 -10.15 -8.83 -1.95
N ASN A 300 -8.96 -9.18 -1.50
CA ASN A 300 -8.22 -8.33 -0.57
C ASN A 300 -7.45 -7.31 -1.40
N THR A 301 -7.80 -6.05 -1.19
CA THR A 301 -7.07 -4.94 -1.79
C THR A 301 -5.59 -5.00 -1.43
N GLN A 302 -4.74 -4.67 -2.39
CA GLN A 302 -3.29 -4.62 -2.23
C GLN A 302 -2.80 -3.24 -2.66
N TYR A 303 -1.78 -2.74 -1.98
CA TYR A 303 -1.12 -1.51 -2.41
C TYR A 303 -0.61 -1.63 -3.85
N VAL A 304 -0.83 -0.56 -4.61
CA VAL A 304 -0.41 -0.46 -6.00
C VAL A 304 1.09 -0.19 -6.03
N PHE A 305 1.85 -1.27 -6.21
CA PHE A 305 3.29 -1.25 -6.48
C PHE A 305 3.55 -1.91 -7.83
N ASN A 306 4.69 -1.62 -8.44
CA ASN A 306 5.13 -2.32 -9.64
C ASN A 306 5.39 -3.81 -9.30
N LYS A 307 4.44 -4.68 -9.65
CA LYS A 307 4.51 -6.13 -9.42
C LYS A 307 4.56 -6.85 -10.78
N PRO A 308 5.63 -7.58 -11.09
CA PRO A 308 5.70 -8.35 -12.33
C PRO A 308 4.60 -9.43 -12.33
N ASN A 309 3.98 -9.65 -13.48
CA ASN A 309 2.98 -10.71 -13.73
C ASN A 309 1.61 -10.54 -13.05
N ILE A 310 1.31 -9.36 -12.52
CA ILE A 310 0.03 -9.07 -11.87
C ILE A 310 -0.52 -7.76 -12.41
N THR A 311 -1.84 -7.70 -12.58
CA THR A 311 -2.52 -6.47 -12.96
C THR A 311 -3.45 -6.02 -11.84
N THR A 312 -3.59 -4.71 -11.67
CA THR A 312 -4.52 -4.12 -10.70
C THR A 312 -5.64 -3.37 -11.38
N THR A 313 -6.77 -3.24 -10.68
CA THR A 313 -7.87 -2.35 -11.08
C THR A 313 -7.58 -0.90 -10.69
N TYR A 314 -8.57 -0.02 -10.85
CA TYR A 314 -8.53 1.33 -10.29
C TYR A 314 -8.20 1.32 -8.78
N PRO A 315 -7.25 2.15 -8.31
CA PRO A 315 -6.98 2.37 -6.89
C PRO A 315 -8.17 3.08 -6.23
N HIS A 316 -9.02 2.31 -5.57
CA HIS A 316 -10.26 2.81 -4.97
C HIS A 316 -10.19 2.91 -3.45
N VAL A 317 -9.07 2.53 -2.82
CA VAL A 317 -8.93 2.62 -1.36
C VAL A 317 -7.75 3.50 -1.03
N ASN A 318 -8.02 4.63 -0.37
CA ASN A 318 -6.99 5.47 0.21
C ASN A 318 -6.70 5.01 1.63
N SER A 319 -5.54 4.38 1.82
CA SER A 319 -5.05 3.98 3.14
C SER A 319 -3.61 4.48 3.31
N GLY A 320 -2.83 3.83 4.16
CA GLY A 320 -1.45 4.16 4.37
C GLY A 320 -0.85 3.32 5.48
N ILE A 321 0.46 3.43 5.63
CA ILE A 321 1.19 2.83 6.74
C ILE A 321 1.10 3.76 7.93
N SER A 322 0.64 3.24 9.06
CA SER A 322 0.67 3.92 10.35
C SER A 322 1.51 3.11 11.33
N ILE A 323 1.77 3.73 12.49
CA ILE A 323 2.59 3.15 13.55
C ILE A 323 1.69 2.81 14.72
N LEU A 324 1.90 1.63 15.28
CA LEU A 324 1.30 1.18 16.51
C LEU A 324 2.38 1.04 17.57
N THR A 325 2.21 1.72 18.70
CA THR A 325 3.13 1.68 19.84
C THR A 325 2.36 1.42 21.12
N ARG A 326 3.09 1.15 22.20
CA ARG A 326 2.49 1.13 23.54
C ARG A 326 2.13 2.57 23.93
N TYR A 327 1.07 2.73 24.71
CA TYR A 327 0.81 4.02 25.33
C TYR A 327 2.03 4.44 26.18
N PRO A 328 2.44 5.72 26.12
CA PRO A 328 3.56 6.18 26.91
C PRO A 328 3.25 6.04 28.40
N ASP A 329 4.24 5.55 29.14
CA ASP A 329 4.22 5.65 30.60
C ASP A 329 4.43 7.13 30.99
N ASN A 330 3.94 7.52 32.17
CA ASN A 330 4.19 8.86 32.71
C ASN A 330 5.68 9.05 33.02
N GLU A 331 6.18 10.28 32.85
CA GLU A 331 7.52 10.62 33.35
C GLU A 331 7.60 10.50 34.87
N ALA A 332 8.77 10.09 35.36
CA ALA A 332 9.02 10.01 36.80
C ALA A 332 8.99 11.42 37.41
N VAL A 333 8.46 11.52 38.63
CA VAL A 333 8.21 12.81 39.30
C VAL A 333 9.47 13.67 39.43
N TYR A 334 10.62 13.09 39.77
CA TYR A 334 11.87 13.83 39.91
C TYR A 334 12.34 14.49 38.60
N VAL A 335 12.06 13.85 37.44
CA VAL A 335 12.39 14.42 36.12
C VAL A 335 11.51 15.64 35.85
N LYS A 336 10.24 15.59 36.26
CA LYS A 336 9.33 16.75 36.15
C LYS A 336 9.86 17.92 36.99
N VAL A 337 10.28 17.67 38.24
CA VAL A 337 10.83 18.70 39.14
C VAL A 337 12.08 19.33 38.55
N LEU A 338 13.00 18.52 38.02
CA LEU A 338 14.25 19.00 37.39
C LEU A 338 14.00 19.76 36.09
N LYS A 339 13.00 19.37 35.29
CA LYS A 339 12.62 20.10 34.07
C LYS A 339 11.93 21.43 34.37
N PHE A 340 11.19 21.50 35.47
CA PHE A 340 10.45 22.70 35.87
C PHE A 340 11.37 23.85 36.24
N MET A 341 12.44 23.56 36.99
CA MET A 341 13.47 24.56 37.28
C MET A 341 14.52 24.54 36.18
N ASN A 342 14.57 25.60 35.36
CA ASN A 342 15.57 25.72 34.31
C ASN A 342 16.99 25.52 34.92
N PRO A 343 17.79 24.55 34.44
CA PRO A 343 19.10 24.26 35.01
C PRO A 343 20.04 25.48 34.97
N VAL A 344 19.87 26.35 33.98
CA VAL A 344 20.59 27.64 33.89
C VAL A 344 20.20 28.55 35.05
N PHE A 345 18.91 28.60 35.40
CA PHE A 345 18.42 29.39 36.53
C PHE A 345 18.93 28.86 37.87
N ILE A 346 18.93 27.53 38.07
CA ILE A 346 19.53 26.89 39.26
C ILE A 346 21.01 27.30 39.40
N LEU A 347 21.75 27.22 38.28
CA LEU A 347 23.15 27.62 38.24
C LEU A 347 23.33 29.10 38.61
N CYS A 348 22.50 30.00 38.06
CA CYS A 348 22.52 31.41 38.41
C CYS A 348 22.27 31.64 39.90
N CYS A 349 21.28 30.99 40.50
CA CYS A 349 21.01 31.08 41.94
C CYS A 349 22.19 30.58 42.79
N ALA A 350 22.84 29.49 42.36
CA ALA A 350 24.04 28.97 43.02
C ALA A 350 25.20 29.96 42.95
N VAL A 351 25.44 30.57 41.77
CA VAL A 351 26.47 31.60 41.59
C VAL A 351 26.18 32.83 42.46
N VAL A 352 24.93 33.31 42.50
CA VAL A 352 24.53 34.42 43.39
C VAL A 352 24.80 34.05 44.84
N GLY A 353 24.45 32.83 45.27
CA GLY A 353 24.73 32.35 46.63
C GLY A 353 26.22 32.35 46.97
N VAL A 354 27.08 31.87 46.06
CA VAL A 354 28.54 31.89 46.26
C VAL A 354 29.06 33.33 46.35
N ILE A 355 28.61 34.22 45.47
CA ILE A 355 28.97 35.64 45.51
C ILE A 355 28.54 36.27 46.85
N THR A 356 27.33 35.98 47.32
CA THR A 356 26.84 36.48 48.61
C THR A 356 27.67 35.97 49.79
N VAL A 357 28.12 34.70 49.77
CA VAL A 357 29.03 34.17 50.80
C VAL A 357 30.36 34.92 50.80
N ILE A 358 30.95 35.17 49.63
CA ILE A 358 32.22 35.92 49.51
C ILE A 358 32.04 37.35 50.04
N ILE A 359 30.96 38.03 49.66
CA ILE A 359 30.66 39.39 50.13
C ILE A 359 30.48 39.40 51.65
N LEU A 360 29.68 38.47 52.20
CA LEU A 360 29.49 38.37 53.64
C LEU A 360 30.82 38.13 54.38
N GLU A 361 31.72 37.31 53.83
CA GLU A 361 33.02 37.10 54.44
C GLU A 361 33.89 38.36 54.42
N VAL A 362 33.98 39.05 53.28
CA VAL A 362 34.81 40.25 53.12
C VAL A 362 34.35 41.37 54.05
N PHE A 363 33.03 41.54 54.24
CA PHE A 363 32.49 42.66 55.02
C PHE A 363 32.27 42.33 56.51
N VAL A 364 32.00 41.07 56.86
CA VAL A 364 31.71 40.67 58.26
C VAL A 364 32.93 40.04 58.94
N GLY A 365 33.86 39.43 58.18
CA GLY A 365 35.16 38.95 58.66
C GLY A 365 35.11 37.82 59.69
N ARG A 366 34.13 36.92 59.63
CA ARG A 366 33.87 35.89 60.67
C ARG A 366 34.15 34.45 60.24
N GLY A 367 34.70 34.25 59.05
CA GLY A 367 34.97 32.96 58.48
C GLY A 367 33.87 32.52 57.51
N MET A 368 34.30 31.94 56.40
CA MET A 368 33.45 31.40 55.33
C MET A 368 32.33 30.47 55.81
N ILE A 369 32.54 29.71 56.89
CA ILE A 369 31.53 28.79 57.45
C ILE A 369 30.32 29.56 58.00
N HIS A 370 30.56 30.64 58.75
CA HIS A 370 29.48 31.46 59.29
C HIS A 370 28.72 32.19 58.18
N ALA A 371 29.44 32.72 57.20
CA ALA A 371 28.84 33.35 56.02
C ALA A 371 27.98 32.35 55.22
N SER A 372 28.44 31.10 55.07
CA SER A 372 27.70 30.02 54.39
C SER A 372 26.42 29.66 55.13
N LEU A 373 26.45 29.55 56.47
CA LEU A 373 25.27 29.27 57.28
C LEU A 373 24.23 30.40 57.21
N GLU A 374 24.67 31.65 57.22
CA GLU A 374 23.77 32.80 57.02
C GLU A 374 23.18 32.81 55.61
N MET A 375 23.97 32.47 54.58
CA MET A 375 23.47 32.35 53.21
C MET A 375 22.42 31.23 53.07
N ILE A 376 22.64 30.08 53.72
CA ILE A 376 21.66 28.99 53.76
C ILE A 376 20.38 29.44 54.45
N ARG A 377 20.47 30.21 55.55
CA ARG A 377 19.28 30.80 56.21
C ARG A 377 18.50 31.69 55.25
N VAL A 378 19.17 32.59 54.54
CA VAL A 378 18.54 33.47 53.53
C VAL A 378 17.89 32.65 52.42
N ALA A 379 18.58 31.63 51.89
CA ALA A 379 18.05 30.77 50.83
C ALA A 379 16.83 29.95 51.27
N LEU A 380 16.79 29.54 52.54
CA LEU A 380 15.65 28.83 53.17
C LEU A 380 14.55 29.77 53.67
N ASN A 381 14.64 31.07 53.38
CA ASN A 381 13.73 32.11 53.88
C ASN A 381 13.62 32.18 55.42
N ASN A 382 14.70 31.81 56.11
CA ASN A 382 14.85 31.98 57.56
C ASN A 382 15.51 33.32 57.89
N SER A 383 15.27 33.82 59.11
CA SER A 383 15.87 35.07 59.58
C SER A 383 17.39 34.93 59.76
N MET A 384 18.13 35.95 59.32
CA MET A 384 19.56 36.07 59.62
C MET A 384 19.74 36.36 61.10
N THR A 385 20.76 35.78 61.73
CA THR A 385 20.96 36.03 63.17
C THR A 385 21.55 37.40 63.47
N ARG A 386 22.31 37.96 62.53
CA ARG A 386 22.88 39.31 62.66
C ARG A 386 22.80 40.02 61.33
N PHE A 387 22.09 41.14 61.33
CA PHE A 387 21.96 41.97 60.15
C PHE A 387 23.14 42.96 60.10
N PRO A 388 23.80 43.14 58.93
CA PRO A 388 24.93 44.05 58.83
C PRO A 388 24.50 45.50 59.09
N GLU A 389 25.38 46.32 59.63
CA GLU A 389 25.07 47.73 59.95
C GLU A 389 25.16 48.65 58.73
N GLN A 390 26.01 48.32 57.76
CA GLN A 390 26.25 49.13 56.56
C GLN A 390 25.04 49.14 55.61
N GLY A 391 24.55 50.34 55.27
CA GLY A 391 23.36 50.53 54.43
C GLY A 391 23.42 49.83 53.07
N ALA A 392 24.55 49.91 52.36
CA ALA A 392 24.69 49.29 51.04
C ALA A 392 24.57 47.75 51.07
N LEU A 393 25.19 47.11 52.07
CA LEU A 393 25.12 45.66 52.26
C LEU A 393 23.71 45.21 52.65
N ARG A 394 22.97 46.02 53.42
CA ARG A 394 21.55 45.77 53.73
C ARG A 394 20.70 45.73 52.47
N VAL A 395 20.84 46.70 51.58
CA VAL A 395 20.09 46.75 50.32
C VAL A 395 20.40 45.54 49.43
N TYR A 396 21.68 45.16 49.33
CA TYR A 396 22.08 43.96 48.60
C TYR A 396 21.45 42.69 49.19
N LEU A 397 21.55 42.47 50.50
CA LEU A 397 20.99 41.28 51.15
C LEU A 397 19.46 41.23 51.06
N ILE A 398 18.78 42.37 51.15
CA ILE A 398 17.32 42.44 50.93
C ILE A 398 16.99 42.01 49.49
N THR A 399 17.79 42.44 48.51
CA THR A 399 17.59 42.06 47.09
C THR A 399 17.79 40.55 46.88
N VAL A 400 18.85 39.98 47.47
CA VAL A 400 19.12 38.54 47.42
C VAL A 400 18.02 37.76 48.13
N PHE A 401 17.57 38.21 49.30
CA PHE A 401 16.46 37.61 50.03
C PHE A 401 15.17 37.63 49.20
N LEU A 402 14.84 38.75 48.55
CA LEU A 402 13.69 38.84 47.65
C LEU A 402 13.79 37.86 46.48
N LEU A 403 14.98 37.68 45.90
CA LEU A 403 15.21 36.68 44.85
C LEU A 403 14.88 35.25 45.33
N PHE A 404 15.40 34.84 46.49
CA PHE A 404 15.14 33.51 47.05
C PHE A 404 13.69 33.33 47.50
N MET A 405 13.07 34.38 48.06
CA MET A 405 11.65 34.37 48.42
C MET A 405 10.77 34.19 47.17
N LEU A 406 11.00 34.96 46.11
CA LEU A 406 10.26 34.84 44.85
C LEU A 406 10.46 33.47 44.21
N THR A 407 11.70 32.96 44.23
CA THR A 407 12.02 31.63 43.71
C THR A 407 11.29 30.53 44.48
N SER A 408 11.36 30.57 45.82
CA SER A 408 10.68 29.61 46.70
C SER A 408 9.17 29.68 46.54
N SER A 409 8.59 30.89 46.45
CA SER A 409 7.16 31.10 46.23
C SER A 409 6.70 30.54 44.87
N THR A 410 7.49 30.78 43.82
CA THR A 410 7.21 30.26 42.47
C THR A 410 7.30 28.74 42.42
N PHE A 411 8.28 28.15 43.13
CA PHE A 411 8.40 26.70 43.23
C PHE A 411 7.23 26.10 44.00
N GLN A 412 6.89 26.63 45.18
CA GLN A 412 5.80 26.15 46.02
C GLN A 412 4.43 26.29 45.34
N SER A 413 4.17 27.40 44.65
CA SER A 413 2.89 27.63 43.95
C SER A 413 2.67 26.65 42.80
N ASN A 414 3.73 26.22 42.13
CA ASN A 414 3.65 25.29 41.01
C ASN A 414 3.85 23.83 41.38
N LEU A 415 4.39 23.52 42.56
CA LEU A 415 4.67 22.15 43.01
C LEU A 415 3.40 21.28 43.01
N SER A 416 2.27 21.82 43.47
CA SER A 416 0.99 21.10 43.47
C SER A 416 0.55 20.73 42.04
N SER A 417 0.65 21.68 41.09
CA SER A 417 0.33 21.44 39.68
C SER A 417 1.27 20.41 39.04
N LEU A 418 2.55 20.46 39.38
CA LEU A 418 3.56 19.56 38.83
C LEU A 418 3.42 18.12 39.32
N LEU A 419 3.07 17.95 40.60
CA LEU A 419 2.85 16.63 41.20
C LEU A 419 1.50 16.01 40.77
N THR A 420 0.52 16.84 40.41
CA THR A 420 -0.82 16.37 40.01
C THR A 420 -1.01 16.25 38.50
N SER A 421 -0.14 16.89 37.69
CA SER A 421 -0.18 16.76 36.22
C SER A 421 0.58 15.52 35.75
N SER A 422 -0.09 14.68 34.96
CA SER A 422 0.57 13.60 34.24
C SER A 422 1.24 14.19 32.98
N ILE A 423 2.56 14.09 32.90
CA ILE A 423 3.30 14.41 31.67
C ILE A 423 3.61 13.05 31.04
N PRO A 424 2.89 12.64 29.98
CA PRO A 424 3.19 11.41 29.28
C PRO A 424 4.57 11.53 28.63
N ARG A 425 5.33 10.42 28.60
CA ARG A 425 6.53 10.32 27.77
C ARG A 425 6.19 10.54 26.29
N LEU A 426 7.22 10.80 25.49
CA LEU A 426 7.13 11.03 24.04
C LEU A 426 6.12 10.04 23.39
N THR A 427 5.04 10.61 22.85
CA THR A 427 4.11 9.87 21.99
C THR A 427 4.70 9.86 20.59
N ILE A 428 4.66 8.71 19.91
CA ILE A 428 5.09 8.62 18.51
C ILE A 428 3.85 8.82 17.65
N ASP A 429 3.64 10.05 17.20
CA ASP A 429 2.53 10.45 16.35
C ASP A 429 2.95 10.75 14.90
N SER A 430 4.24 11.07 14.70
CA SER A 430 4.86 11.36 13.41
C SER A 430 6.01 10.41 13.07
N ASP A 431 6.41 10.43 11.79
CA ASP A 431 7.58 9.72 11.29
C ASP A 431 8.89 10.32 11.82
N GLU A 432 8.97 11.65 11.99
CA GLU A 432 10.14 12.31 12.59
C GLU A 432 10.35 11.94 14.07
N GLU A 433 9.27 11.83 14.84
CA GLU A 433 9.34 11.29 16.21
C GLU A 433 9.78 9.82 16.21
N LEU A 434 9.34 9.02 15.23
CA LEU A 434 9.80 7.64 15.10
C LEU A 434 11.30 7.57 14.73
N LYS A 435 11.82 8.52 13.94
CA LYS A 435 13.26 8.65 13.64
C LYS A 435 14.06 8.97 14.89
N THR A 436 13.66 10.00 15.63
CA THR A 436 14.37 10.46 16.83
C THR A 436 14.28 9.47 18.00
N SER A 437 13.19 8.70 18.11
CA SER A 437 13.01 7.72 19.19
C SER A 437 13.97 6.53 19.16
N GLY A 438 14.52 6.19 17.99
CA GLY A 438 15.38 5.01 17.82
C GLY A 438 14.66 3.66 17.98
N PHE A 439 13.32 3.61 17.94
CA PHE A 439 12.57 2.37 18.13
C PHE A 439 12.86 1.34 17.04
N GLU A 440 12.82 0.06 17.42
CA GLU A 440 12.81 -1.04 16.45
C GLU A 440 11.43 -1.14 15.81
N ILE A 441 11.37 -1.35 14.49
CA ILE A 441 10.11 -1.36 13.74
C ILE A 441 9.83 -2.78 13.27
N TYR A 442 8.70 -3.36 13.64
CA TYR A 442 8.26 -4.64 13.09
C TYR A 442 7.20 -4.39 12.01
N ALA A 443 7.37 -5.00 10.84
CA ALA A 443 6.41 -4.87 9.74
C ALA A 443 6.21 -6.21 9.03
N TYR A 444 4.99 -6.45 8.55
CA TYR A 444 4.71 -7.64 7.74
C TYR A 444 5.44 -7.59 6.39
N HIS A 445 5.87 -8.75 5.89
CA HIS A 445 6.57 -8.88 4.60
C HIS A 445 5.92 -8.12 3.43
N GLY A 446 4.59 -8.08 3.38
CA GLY A 446 3.85 -7.36 2.34
C GLY A 446 3.97 -5.82 2.40
N TYR A 447 4.46 -5.26 3.51
CA TYR A 447 4.60 -3.82 3.72
C TYR A 447 6.05 -3.33 3.65
N ARG A 448 7.03 -4.19 3.35
CA ARG A 448 8.45 -3.80 3.26
C ARG A 448 8.66 -2.59 2.36
N ASN A 449 8.09 -2.67 1.15
CA ASN A 449 8.24 -1.64 0.13
C ASN A 449 7.30 -0.45 0.33
N ALA A 450 6.51 -0.46 1.41
CA ALA A 450 5.59 0.61 1.78
C ALA A 450 6.24 1.63 2.75
N VAL A 451 7.44 1.33 3.25
CA VAL A 451 8.27 2.23 4.06
C VAL A 451 9.36 2.79 3.15
N PHE A 452 9.18 4.03 2.68
CA PHE A 452 10.07 4.68 1.71
C PHE A 452 11.27 5.41 2.33
N ASP A 453 11.24 5.68 3.64
CA ASP A 453 12.31 6.41 4.32
C ASP A 453 13.49 5.49 4.64
N ASP A 454 14.70 5.84 4.20
CA ASP A 454 15.89 5.00 4.35
C ASP A 454 16.26 4.74 5.82
N VAL A 455 16.07 5.72 6.70
CA VAL A 455 16.40 5.62 8.14
C VAL A 455 15.40 4.73 8.87
N LEU A 456 14.13 4.78 8.47
CA LEU A 456 13.12 3.85 8.98
C LEU A 456 13.33 2.45 8.40
N PHE A 457 13.60 2.35 7.09
CA PHE A 457 13.75 1.09 6.37
C PHE A 457 14.85 0.20 6.95
N THR A 458 16.00 0.78 7.31
CA THR A 458 17.12 0.07 7.95
C THR A 458 16.78 -0.53 9.32
N ARG A 459 15.76 0.00 10.01
CA ARG A 459 15.29 -0.48 11.31
C ARG A 459 14.10 -1.44 11.23
N VAL A 460 13.58 -1.72 10.03
CA VAL A 460 12.43 -2.62 9.86
C VAL A 460 12.87 -4.09 9.96
N LYS A 461 12.37 -4.76 10.99
CA LYS A 461 12.40 -6.22 11.15
C LYS A 461 11.13 -6.82 10.56
N MET A 462 11.30 -7.71 9.59
CA MET A 462 10.18 -8.31 8.88
C MET A 462 9.57 -9.45 9.70
N VAL A 463 8.24 -9.55 9.70
CA VAL A 463 7.48 -10.64 10.30
C VAL A 463 6.58 -11.34 9.29
N ASP A 464 6.35 -12.64 9.51
CA ASP A 464 5.49 -13.46 8.65
C ASP A 464 3.99 -13.29 8.93
N HIS A 465 3.64 -12.80 10.12
CA HIS A 465 2.26 -12.57 10.53
C HIS A 465 1.87 -11.10 10.30
N TRP A 466 0.64 -10.83 9.85
CA TRP A 466 0.20 -9.46 9.59
C TRP A 466 0.02 -8.64 10.88
N ASP A 467 -0.21 -9.31 12.02
CA ASP A 467 -0.31 -8.67 13.33
C ASP A 467 1.04 -8.68 14.05
N CYS A 468 1.72 -7.53 14.06
CA CYS A 468 2.96 -7.30 14.82
C CYS A 468 2.74 -6.73 16.23
N SER A 469 1.51 -6.62 16.70
CA SER A 469 1.23 -5.96 17.99
C SER A 469 1.66 -6.75 19.22
N GLU A 470 1.90 -8.06 19.10
CA GLU A 470 2.44 -8.87 20.19
C GLU A 470 3.85 -8.40 20.60
N TYR A 471 4.67 -7.97 19.63
CA TYR A 471 6.00 -7.40 19.91
C TYR A 471 5.90 -6.06 20.66
N VAL A 472 4.94 -5.21 20.28
CA VAL A 472 4.66 -3.92 20.94
C VAL A 472 4.13 -4.12 22.37
N ARG A 473 3.43 -5.21 22.64
CA ARG A 473 2.98 -5.54 24.00
C ARG A 473 4.13 -6.01 24.89
N LYS A 474 5.04 -6.80 24.32
CA LYS A 474 6.17 -7.40 25.03
C LYS A 474 7.26 -6.37 25.35
N ASP A 475 7.63 -5.55 24.38
CA ASP A 475 8.78 -4.65 24.46
C ASP A 475 8.35 -3.17 24.41
N ARG A 476 8.99 -2.31 25.20
CA ARG A 476 8.61 -0.89 25.34
C ARG A 476 9.12 -0.01 24.18
N ASN A 477 10.25 -0.36 23.58
CA ASN A 477 10.94 0.45 22.56
C ASN A 477 10.71 -0.11 21.15
N VAL A 478 9.49 -0.59 20.90
CA VAL A 478 9.12 -1.27 19.68
C VAL A 478 7.89 -0.61 19.07
N ALA A 479 7.94 -0.42 17.76
CA ALA A 479 6.87 0.07 16.92
C ALA A 479 6.42 -1.02 15.95
N CYS A 480 5.12 -1.12 15.68
CA CYS A 480 4.55 -2.01 14.67
C CYS A 480 4.01 -1.17 13.51
N ALA A 481 4.50 -1.42 12.30
CA ALA A 481 4.14 -0.70 11.08
C ALA A 481 3.28 -1.58 10.17
N ALA A 482 2.05 -1.14 9.89
CA ALA A 482 1.10 -1.86 9.05
C ALA A 482 0.04 -0.92 8.48
N ASP A 483 -0.86 -1.47 7.65
CA ASP A 483 -2.01 -0.74 7.12
C ASP A 483 -2.86 -0.14 8.25
N ARG A 484 -3.14 1.16 8.15
CA ARG A 484 -3.83 1.94 9.19
C ARG A 484 -5.18 1.34 9.60
N THR A 485 -5.93 0.80 8.65
CA THR A 485 -7.25 0.18 8.88
C THR A 485 -7.15 -1.00 9.81
N THR A 486 -6.13 -1.82 9.54
CA THR A 486 -5.82 -3.03 10.31
C THR A 486 -5.34 -2.64 11.70
N LEU A 487 -4.44 -1.65 11.77
CA LEU A 487 -3.94 -1.13 13.04
C LEU A 487 -5.02 -0.46 13.89
N LEU A 488 -6.01 0.20 13.29
CA LEU A 488 -7.10 0.82 14.05
C LEU A 488 -7.91 -0.22 14.84
N LYS A 489 -8.21 -1.37 14.20
CA LYS A 489 -8.85 -2.48 14.89
C LYS A 489 -7.98 -3.02 16.01
N ILE A 490 -6.70 -3.28 15.74
CA ILE A 490 -5.77 -3.84 16.73
C ILE A 490 -5.59 -2.87 17.91
N ALA A 491 -5.39 -1.59 17.64
CA ALA A 491 -5.25 -0.54 18.64
C ALA A 491 -6.46 -0.52 19.57
N PHE A 492 -7.66 -0.66 19.01
CA PHE A 492 -8.89 -0.73 19.78
C PHE A 492 -9.00 -2.02 20.61
N GLU A 493 -8.72 -3.19 20.03
CA GLU A 493 -8.86 -4.49 20.70
C GLU A 493 -7.81 -4.69 21.80
N LYS A 494 -6.57 -4.25 21.56
CA LYS A 494 -5.43 -4.48 22.47
C LYS A 494 -5.08 -3.27 23.33
N GLY A 495 -5.76 -2.12 23.15
CA GLY A 495 -5.53 -0.91 23.94
C GLY A 495 -4.13 -0.33 23.71
N LEU A 496 -3.73 -0.21 22.46
CA LEU A 496 -2.42 0.31 22.04
C LEU A 496 -2.56 1.71 21.42
N HIS A 497 -1.47 2.48 21.44
CA HIS A 497 -1.41 3.80 20.83
C HIS A 497 -1.26 3.67 19.31
N LEU A 498 -2.14 4.32 18.57
CA LEU A 498 -2.06 4.44 17.12
C LEU A 498 -1.60 5.86 16.78
N SER A 499 -0.57 5.98 15.96
CA SER A 499 -0.06 7.28 15.52
C SER A 499 -1.16 8.11 14.86
N LYS A 500 -1.22 9.40 15.23
CA LYS A 500 -2.15 10.35 14.60
C LYS A 500 -1.91 10.44 13.10
N HIS A 501 -0.65 10.60 12.69
CA HIS A 501 -0.26 10.73 11.30
C HIS A 501 0.12 9.37 10.69
N ARG A 502 -0.01 9.29 9.36
CA ARG A 502 0.47 8.17 8.55
C ARG A 502 1.92 8.45 8.21
N ILE A 503 2.76 7.42 8.18
CA ILE A 503 4.13 7.54 7.64
C ILE A 503 3.99 7.83 6.14
N ASN A 504 3.24 6.98 5.44
CA ASN A 504 3.04 7.08 4.00
C ASN A 504 1.56 6.92 3.67
N THR A 505 1.06 7.76 2.77
CA THR A 505 -0.26 7.60 2.16
C THR A 505 -0.14 6.74 0.92
N LEU A 506 -0.93 5.68 0.85
CA LEU A 506 -0.84 4.67 -0.21
C LEU A 506 -2.23 4.29 -0.70
N PHE A 507 -2.31 4.00 -1.99
CA PHE A 507 -3.54 3.56 -2.60
C PHE A 507 -3.55 2.04 -2.82
N SER A 508 -4.69 1.42 -2.55
CA SER A 508 -4.91 -0.01 -2.78
C SER A 508 -5.98 -0.26 -3.84
N ALA A 509 -5.80 -1.33 -4.58
CA ALA A 509 -6.69 -1.78 -5.64
C ALA A 509 -6.94 -3.29 -5.53
N TYR A 510 -7.95 -3.80 -6.24
CA TYR A 510 -8.07 -5.24 -6.43
C TYR A 510 -6.97 -5.74 -7.35
N VAL A 511 -6.47 -6.92 -7.03
CA VAL A 511 -5.53 -7.64 -7.88
C VAL A 511 -6.33 -8.57 -8.78
N VAL A 512 -6.10 -8.49 -10.09
CA VAL A 512 -6.75 -9.30 -11.11
C VAL A 512 -5.72 -10.07 -11.90
N ARG A 513 -6.15 -11.17 -12.53
CA ARG A 513 -5.28 -11.92 -13.42
C ARG A 513 -4.87 -11.09 -14.64
N PRO A 514 -3.70 -11.35 -15.24
CA PRO A 514 -3.29 -10.71 -16.49
C PRO A 514 -4.36 -10.89 -17.58
N ASN A 515 -4.48 -9.88 -18.44
CA ASN A 515 -5.37 -9.88 -19.61
C ASN A 515 -6.86 -10.10 -19.30
N TRP A 516 -7.29 -9.93 -18.04
CA TRP A 516 -8.66 -10.20 -17.65
C TRP A 516 -9.66 -9.30 -18.42
N PRO A 517 -10.60 -9.88 -19.21
CA PRO A 517 -11.49 -9.11 -20.09
C PRO A 517 -12.41 -8.11 -19.39
N LEU A 518 -12.63 -8.28 -18.08
CA LEU A 518 -13.50 -7.43 -17.28
C LEU A 518 -12.76 -6.33 -16.53
N LYS A 519 -11.42 -6.28 -16.60
CA LYS A 519 -10.58 -5.33 -15.86
C LYS A 519 -11.03 -3.88 -16.11
N ASP A 520 -11.15 -3.47 -17.36
CA ASP A 520 -11.43 -2.08 -17.71
C ASP A 520 -12.83 -1.67 -17.27
N ARG A 521 -13.80 -2.59 -17.38
CA ARG A 521 -15.17 -2.38 -16.89
C ARG A 521 -15.20 -2.26 -15.37
N PHE A 522 -14.54 -3.16 -14.64
CA PHE A 522 -14.42 -3.11 -13.18
C PHE A 522 -13.75 -1.81 -12.74
N THR A 523 -12.67 -1.42 -13.41
CA THR A 523 -11.90 -0.19 -13.14
C THR A 523 -12.78 1.05 -13.32
N SER A 524 -13.49 1.17 -14.45
CA SER A 524 -14.41 2.28 -14.70
C SER A 524 -15.53 2.36 -13.66
N MET A 525 -16.09 1.22 -13.24
CA MET A 525 -17.12 1.20 -12.21
C MET A 525 -16.57 1.58 -10.83
N LEU A 526 -15.39 1.09 -10.47
CA LEU A 526 -14.72 1.46 -9.22
C LEU A 526 -14.41 2.96 -9.16
N LEU A 527 -13.94 3.53 -10.28
CA LEU A 527 -13.74 4.97 -10.42
C LEU A 527 -15.05 5.71 -10.15
N HIS A 528 -16.15 5.31 -10.81
CA HIS A 528 -17.44 5.94 -10.61
C HIS A 528 -17.97 5.81 -9.16
N LEU A 529 -17.74 4.67 -8.51
CA LEU A 529 -18.07 4.48 -7.09
C LEU A 529 -17.23 5.39 -6.18
N SER A 530 -15.97 5.66 -6.55
CA SER A 530 -15.09 6.57 -5.83
C SER A 530 -15.51 8.02 -6.02
N GLU A 531 -15.77 8.45 -7.26
CA GLU A 531 -16.19 9.82 -7.61
C GLU A 531 -17.53 10.20 -6.98
N THR A 532 -18.43 9.23 -6.82
CA THR A 532 -19.72 9.43 -6.15
C THR A 532 -19.63 9.42 -4.62
N GLY A 533 -18.45 9.18 -4.05
CA GLY A 533 -18.23 9.09 -2.61
C GLY A 533 -18.79 7.81 -1.96
N LEU A 534 -19.24 6.83 -2.75
CA LEU A 534 -19.85 5.62 -2.21
C LEU A 534 -18.81 4.72 -1.53
N ILE A 535 -17.58 4.69 -2.05
CA ILE A 535 -16.44 4.03 -1.40
C ILE A 535 -16.24 4.60 0.01
N ASP A 536 -16.10 5.92 0.13
CA ASP A 536 -15.86 6.57 1.43
C ASP A 536 -17.03 6.37 2.39
N HIS A 537 -18.26 6.45 1.89
CA HIS A 537 -19.46 6.16 2.69
C HIS A 537 -19.43 4.76 3.32
N TRP A 538 -19.12 3.72 2.52
CA TRP A 538 -19.04 2.36 3.03
C TRP A 538 -17.83 2.14 3.93
N TRP A 539 -16.72 2.81 3.64
CA TRP A 539 -15.55 2.81 4.51
C TRP A 539 -15.91 3.32 5.90
N GLU A 540 -16.47 4.52 5.98
CA GLU A 540 -16.89 5.14 7.23
C GLU A 540 -17.90 4.25 7.95
N LYS A 541 -18.88 3.68 7.25
CA LYS A 541 -19.90 2.83 7.87
C LYS A 541 -19.34 1.53 8.43
N VAL A 542 -18.45 0.85 7.71
CA VAL A 542 -17.78 -0.38 8.17
C VAL A 542 -16.84 -0.07 9.33
N MET A 543 -16.12 1.04 9.23
CA MET A 543 -15.13 1.46 10.21
C MET A 543 -15.73 2.19 11.41
N ALA A 544 -16.99 2.67 11.34
CA ALA A 544 -17.63 3.49 12.37
C ALA A 544 -17.59 2.83 13.75
N LYS A 545 -17.82 1.51 13.81
CA LYS A 545 -17.74 0.76 15.07
C LYS A 545 -16.36 0.86 15.72
N TYR A 546 -15.30 0.91 14.93
CA TYR A 546 -13.92 1.00 15.40
C TYR A 546 -13.50 2.45 15.60
N VAL A 547 -13.75 3.32 14.62
CA VAL A 547 -13.41 4.75 14.65
C VAL A 547 -14.14 5.45 15.78
N HIS A 548 -15.47 5.34 15.88
CA HIS A 548 -16.23 6.05 16.91
C HIS A 548 -15.88 5.56 18.32
N LYS A 549 -15.68 4.25 18.49
CA LYS A 549 -15.25 3.71 19.79
C LYS A 549 -13.81 4.06 20.13
N TRP A 550 -12.91 4.09 19.14
CA TRP A 550 -11.54 4.54 19.31
C TRP A 550 -11.53 6.02 19.69
N LEU A 551 -12.16 6.89 18.89
CA LEU A 551 -12.30 8.32 19.18
C LEU A 551 -12.88 8.55 20.57
N LYS A 552 -14.00 7.90 20.92
CA LYS A 552 -14.60 8.03 22.25
C LYS A 552 -13.67 7.57 23.36
N ARG A 553 -12.85 6.52 23.16
CA ARG A 553 -11.85 6.10 24.14
C ARG A 553 -10.70 7.09 24.25
N THR A 554 -10.18 7.57 23.13
CA THR A 554 -9.08 8.53 23.10
C THR A 554 -9.51 9.87 23.68
N GLU A 555 -10.72 10.33 23.35
CA GLU A 555 -11.35 11.53 23.90
C GLU A 555 -11.65 11.36 25.37
N LYS A 556 -12.32 10.27 25.78
CA LYS A 556 -12.55 9.98 27.19
C LYS A 556 -11.24 9.91 27.96
N ARG A 557 -10.18 9.34 27.40
CA ARG A 557 -8.87 9.28 28.05
C ARG A 557 -8.19 10.63 28.12
N THR A 558 -8.27 11.44 27.06
CA THR A 558 -7.79 12.84 27.07
C THR A 558 -8.58 13.67 28.09
N GLU A 559 -9.90 13.45 28.20
CA GLU A 559 -10.74 14.09 29.21
C GLU A 559 -10.44 13.59 30.62
N ASP A 560 -10.25 12.29 30.80
CA ASP A 560 -9.85 11.67 32.06
C ASP A 560 -8.44 12.16 32.46
N GLU A 561 -7.52 12.35 31.52
CA GLU A 561 -6.19 12.95 31.76
C GLU A 561 -6.30 14.44 32.13
N LYS A 562 -7.27 15.17 31.56
CA LYS A 562 -7.53 16.58 31.89
C LYS A 562 -8.33 16.78 33.18
N ARG A 563 -9.16 15.82 33.58
CA ARG A 563 -10.08 15.92 34.73
C ARG A 563 -9.57 15.16 35.96
N ASN A 564 -8.84 14.07 35.79
CA ASN A 564 -8.27 13.32 36.90
C ASN A 564 -6.90 13.89 37.23
N PHE A 565 -6.90 14.90 38.11
CA PHE A 565 -5.72 15.16 38.92
C PHE A 565 -5.30 13.84 39.58
N THR A 566 -4.08 13.39 39.34
CA THR A 566 -3.59 12.19 40.02
C THR A 566 -3.55 12.48 41.51
N VAL A 567 -4.27 11.69 42.31
CA VAL A 567 -4.21 11.78 43.76
C VAL A 567 -2.75 11.62 44.17
N MET A 568 -2.21 12.61 44.87
CA MET A 568 -0.82 12.59 45.31
C MET A 568 -0.60 11.38 46.23
N THR A 569 0.23 10.44 45.80
CA THR A 569 0.59 9.27 46.60
C THR A 569 1.90 9.52 47.34
N LEU A 570 2.17 8.73 48.39
CA LEU A 570 3.46 8.78 49.09
C LEU A 570 4.64 8.55 48.14
N ASN A 571 4.47 7.68 47.13
CA ASN A 571 5.49 7.40 46.11
C ASN A 571 5.89 8.66 45.32
N ASP A 572 4.98 9.63 45.15
CA ASP A 572 5.27 10.88 44.45
C ASP A 572 6.15 11.83 45.29
N LEU A 573 6.20 11.62 46.61
CA LEU A 573 7.01 12.37 47.57
C LEU A 573 8.31 11.65 47.99
N ASP A 574 8.53 10.41 47.52
CA ASP A 574 9.72 9.62 47.85
C ASP A 574 11.03 10.38 47.60
N PHE A 575 11.08 11.19 46.54
CA PHE A 575 12.27 12.00 46.23
C PHE A 575 12.65 12.95 47.38
N ALA A 576 11.67 13.54 48.07
CA ALA A 576 11.92 14.44 49.19
C ALA A 576 12.48 13.66 50.39
N PHE A 577 11.95 12.45 50.64
CA PHE A 577 12.48 11.55 51.66
C PHE A 577 13.91 11.08 51.34
N TYR A 578 14.23 10.79 50.07
CA TYR A 578 15.59 10.45 49.65
C TYR A 578 16.57 11.61 49.85
N ILE A 579 16.20 12.84 49.51
CA ILE A 579 17.04 14.03 49.74
C ILE A 579 17.27 14.25 51.24
N LEU A 580 16.22 14.13 52.05
CA LEU A 580 16.32 14.25 53.51
C LEU A 580 17.23 13.17 54.11
N ALA A 581 17.02 11.91 53.73
CA ALA A 581 17.82 10.78 54.21
C ALA A 581 19.30 10.94 53.83
N PHE A 582 19.58 11.35 52.59
CA PHE A 582 20.93 11.64 52.14
C PHE A 582 21.58 12.79 52.92
N GLY A 583 20.85 13.89 53.14
CA GLY A 583 21.33 15.02 53.93
C GLY A 583 21.64 14.67 55.38
N LEU A 584 20.77 13.88 56.02
CA LEU A 584 20.99 13.38 57.39
C LEU A 584 22.18 12.44 57.46
N PHE A 585 22.34 11.54 56.48
CA PHE A 585 23.49 10.64 56.39
C PHE A 585 24.80 11.42 56.22
N ALA A 586 24.84 12.40 55.32
CA ALA A 586 26.01 13.25 55.10
C ALA A 586 26.38 14.07 56.36
N SER A 587 25.37 14.62 57.05
CA SER A 587 25.55 15.35 58.30
C SER A 587 26.11 14.45 59.41
N ALA A 588 25.54 13.25 59.59
CA ALA A 588 26.03 12.27 60.56
C ALA A 588 27.47 11.83 60.25
N LEU A 589 27.79 11.61 58.97
CA LEU A 589 29.14 11.27 58.55
C LEU A 589 30.13 12.40 58.84
N SER A 590 29.78 13.65 58.53
CA SER A 590 30.61 14.83 58.85
C SER A 590 30.86 14.95 60.35
N PHE A 591 29.83 14.73 61.18
CA PHE A 591 29.94 14.76 62.63
C PHE A 591 30.86 13.64 63.16
N LEU A 592 30.75 12.43 62.62
CA LEU A 592 31.64 11.32 62.97
C LEU A 592 33.09 11.59 62.57
N ILE A 593 33.32 12.21 61.41
CA ILE A 593 34.64 12.63 60.95
C ILE A 593 35.22 13.71 61.89
N GLU A 594 34.42 14.70 62.30
CA GLU A 594 34.83 15.74 63.24
C GLU A 594 35.22 15.15 64.60
N ILE A 595 34.41 14.23 65.14
CA ILE A 595 34.73 13.54 66.39
C ILE A 595 36.02 12.74 66.25
N SER A 596 36.18 12.02 65.13
CA SER A 596 37.34 11.16 64.89
C SER A 596 38.63 11.99 64.78
N THR A 597 38.58 13.08 64.00
CA THR A 597 39.71 14.01 63.85
C THR A 597 40.05 14.72 65.16
N ARG A 598 39.05 15.13 65.95
CA ARG A 598 39.27 15.73 67.28
C ARG A 598 39.91 14.75 68.26
N ARG A 599 39.44 13.50 68.29
CA ARG A 599 40.05 12.43 69.10
C ARG A 599 41.49 12.14 68.67
N LEU A 600 41.75 12.09 67.35
CA LEU A 600 43.09 11.88 66.82
C LEU A 600 44.04 13.03 67.22
N ARG A 601 43.59 14.28 67.10
CA ARG A 601 44.38 15.46 67.50
C ARG A 601 44.71 15.45 68.99
N VAL A 602 43.74 15.16 69.87
CA VAL A 602 43.98 15.05 71.32
C VAL A 602 44.94 13.90 71.66
N THR A 603 44.88 12.79 70.91
CA THR A 603 45.78 11.65 71.12
C THR A 603 47.20 11.97 70.66
N LEU A 604 47.35 12.72 69.55
CA LEU A 604 48.65 13.21 69.06
C LEU A 604 49.26 14.25 70.02
N GLU A 605 48.48 15.21 70.51
CA GLU A 605 48.94 16.20 71.51
C GLU A 605 49.34 15.53 72.85
N ARG A 606 48.68 14.42 73.23
CA ARG A 606 49.10 13.62 74.40
C ARG A 606 50.38 12.82 74.16
N ARG A 607 50.65 12.36 72.94
CA ARG A 607 51.94 11.72 72.60
C ARG A 607 53.07 12.76 72.60
N GLU A 608 52.86 13.92 72.01
CA GLU A 608 53.85 15.01 71.96
C GLU A 608 54.22 15.54 73.36
N LYS A 609 53.26 15.59 74.30
CA LYS A 609 53.54 15.93 75.71
C LYS A 609 54.26 14.83 76.51
N ASN A 610 54.17 13.57 76.09
CA ASN A 610 54.82 12.46 76.79
C ASN A 610 56.25 12.19 76.26
N ASP A 611 56.64 12.77 75.14
CA ASP A 611 57.98 12.63 74.54
C ASP A 611 58.97 13.77 74.90
N PHE A 612 58.61 14.71 75.79
CA PHE A 612 59.56 15.65 76.41
C PHE A 612 60.02 15.16 77.80
N PRO A 613 61.19 14.52 77.94
CA PRO A 613 61.77 14.28 79.26
C PRO A 613 62.24 15.62 79.85
N ILE A 614 61.66 15.97 81.00
CA ILE A 614 62.16 17.03 81.88
C ILE A 614 63.52 16.55 82.39
N PHE A 615 64.62 17.02 81.78
CA PHE A 615 65.94 16.96 82.37
C PHE A 615 66.03 18.01 83.49
N PRO A 616 66.31 17.63 84.75
CA PRO A 616 66.66 18.60 85.77
C PRO A 616 68.12 19.00 85.56
N PHE A 617 68.36 20.25 85.15
CA PHE A 617 69.68 20.86 85.28
C PHE A 617 69.81 21.42 86.70
N THR A 618 70.54 20.70 87.55
CA THR A 618 71.21 21.24 88.73
C THR A 618 72.57 21.80 88.30
N LEU A 619 72.75 23.11 88.44
CA LEU A 619 73.87 23.71 89.20
C LEU A 619 73.55 25.16 89.56
#